data_AF-A0A1A8I660-F1
#
_entry.id   AF-A0A1A8I660-F1
#
_cell.length_a   1.000
_cell.length_b   1.000
_cell.length_c   1.000
_cell.angle_alpha   90.00
_cell.angle_beta   90.00
_cell.angle_gamma   90.00
#
_symmetry.space_group_name_H-M   'P 1'
#
loop_
_entity.id
_entity.type
_entity.pdbx_description
1 polymer ?
#
loop_
_entity_poly.entity_id
_entity_poly.type
_entity_poly.pdbx_seq_one_letter_code
_entity_poly.pdbx_strand_id
1 'polypeptide(L)'
;MDNFQTVLRFFMNQKATIGYSFMALLTIGGERLFTLVSFQCPCNHDQNFAYGMTFLLGPAAVLLVLGLFINNRLWRLYTGCCLNPMKLCPRGNCLGCSRVLMSIISGACVAPVMWLSVALLNGTFYECAISGLDDNLVVNLFCKNKTMNCPEELARVPCDRSKLSSDERMELLLMLRAQSQILGWTIIIVSAVVGLVGTCFKNCRSRVSYLQLTFWKRYMEKENERFDALSVEYANKLAERNLKSFFENNKPAPMPFPNHKAWEEISAYYTFSSREQYYSILQRYVETSDFPPERKPILECETATS
;
A
#
# COMPACT_ATOMS: atom_id res chain seq x y z
N MET A 1 22.98 -12.00 25.26
CA MET A 1 22.04 -10.93 24.84
C MET A 1 22.46 -10.28 23.52
N ASP A 2 23.75 -10.23 23.21
CA ASP A 2 24.30 -9.58 21.99
C ASP A 2 23.97 -10.32 20.70
N ASN A 3 23.90 -11.66 20.73
CA ASN A 3 23.48 -12.46 19.56
C ASN A 3 22.02 -12.17 19.20
N PHE A 4 21.14 -12.02 20.20
CA PHE A 4 19.74 -11.68 20.00
C PHE A 4 19.60 -10.25 19.45
N GLN A 5 20.35 -9.28 19.98
CA GLN A 5 20.39 -7.93 19.42
C GLN A 5 20.94 -7.89 17.99
N THR A 6 21.91 -8.74 17.66
CA THR A 6 22.48 -8.81 16.30
C THR A 6 21.47 -9.37 15.30
N VAL A 7 20.76 -10.43 15.69
CA VAL A 7 19.65 -10.99 14.92
C VAL A 7 18.52 -9.96 14.78
N LEU A 8 18.16 -9.26 15.86
CA LEU A 8 17.14 -8.21 15.81
C LEU A 8 17.56 -7.06 14.88
N ARG A 9 18.82 -6.62 14.94
CA ARG A 9 19.36 -5.61 14.02
C ARG A 9 19.33 -6.07 12.56
N PHE A 10 19.59 -7.35 12.30
CA PHE A 10 19.45 -7.92 10.96
C PHE A 10 17.99 -7.87 10.47
N PHE A 11 17.04 -8.32 11.29
CA PHE A 11 15.60 -8.21 10.98
C PHE A 11 15.16 -6.77 10.77
N MET A 12 15.64 -5.85 11.61
CA MET A 12 15.32 -4.42 11.52
C MET A 12 15.89 -3.76 10.26
N ASN A 13 17.09 -4.16 9.82
CA ASN A 13 17.71 -3.66 8.59
C ASN A 13 17.06 -4.24 7.31
N GLN A 14 16.48 -5.43 7.39
CA GLN A 14 15.89 -6.15 6.25
C GLN A 14 14.35 -6.21 6.29
N LYS A 15 13.68 -5.42 7.13
CA LYS A 15 12.21 -5.44 7.31
C LYS A 15 11.43 -5.46 6.01
N ALA A 16 11.83 -4.65 5.03
CA ALA A 16 11.15 -4.58 3.74
C ALA A 16 11.27 -5.88 2.94
N THR A 17 12.50 -6.42 2.83
CA THR A 17 12.77 -7.69 2.14
C THR A 17 12.02 -8.85 2.80
N ILE A 18 12.06 -8.93 4.13
CA ILE A 18 11.39 -9.97 4.90
C ILE A 18 9.87 -9.86 4.75
N GLY A 19 9.33 -8.64 4.78
CA GLY A 19 7.92 -8.37 4.53
C GLY A 19 7.47 -8.85 3.14
N TYR A 20 8.22 -8.54 2.09
CA TYR A 20 7.90 -9.01 0.73
C TYR A 20 8.01 -10.53 0.58
N SER A 21 9.04 -11.16 1.14
CA SER A 21 9.17 -12.62 1.13
C SER A 21 8.03 -13.31 1.86
N PHE A 22 7.62 -12.80 3.03
CA PHE A 22 6.48 -13.33 3.78
C PHE A 22 5.16 -13.13 3.03
N MET A 23 4.94 -11.96 2.43
CA MET A 23 3.77 -11.72 1.58
C MET A 23 3.72 -12.68 0.38
N ALA A 24 4.86 -12.95 -0.26
CA ALA A 24 4.93 -13.91 -1.36
C ALA A 24 4.54 -15.33 -0.91
N LEU A 25 5.07 -15.79 0.24
CA LEU A 25 4.71 -17.10 0.81
C LEU A 25 3.22 -17.19 1.15
N LEU A 26 2.64 -16.16 1.77
CA LEU A 26 1.21 -16.10 2.05
C LEU A 26 0.37 -16.10 0.77
N THR A 27 0.83 -15.42 -0.27
CA THR A 27 0.14 -15.39 -1.57
C THR A 27 0.11 -16.77 -2.21
N ILE A 28 1.24 -17.49 -2.18
CA ILE A 28 1.32 -18.88 -2.68
C ILE A 28 0.42 -19.80 -1.87
N GLY A 29 0.47 -19.72 -0.53
CA GLY A 29 -0.37 -20.53 0.34
C GLY A 29 -1.86 -20.25 0.15
N GLY A 30 -2.23 -18.97 0.03
CA GLY A 30 -3.60 -18.52 -0.20
C GLY A 30 -4.14 -19.00 -1.55
N GLU A 31 -3.37 -18.85 -2.63
CA GLU A 31 -3.76 -19.34 -3.96
C GLU A 31 -3.99 -20.85 -3.94
N ARG A 32 -3.06 -21.61 -3.36
CA ARG A 32 -3.21 -23.07 -3.24
C ARG A 32 -4.46 -23.46 -2.47
N LEU A 33 -4.79 -22.74 -1.40
CA LEU A 33 -6.00 -22.99 -0.62
C LEU A 33 -7.27 -22.71 -1.42
N PHE A 34 -7.35 -21.59 -2.14
CA PHE A 34 -8.51 -21.29 -2.98
C PHE A 34 -8.69 -22.29 -4.12
N THR A 35 -7.60 -22.66 -4.79
CA THR A 35 -7.64 -23.61 -5.90
C THR A 35 -8.01 -25.02 -5.45
N LEU A 36 -7.50 -25.50 -4.30
CA LEU A 36 -7.75 -26.86 -3.84
C LEU A 36 -9.09 -27.03 -3.12
N VAL A 37 -9.58 -25.99 -2.42
CA VAL A 37 -10.72 -26.12 -1.51
C VAL A 37 -12.02 -25.61 -2.13
N SER A 38 -11.97 -24.60 -3.00
CA SER A 38 -13.18 -23.89 -3.43
C SER A 38 -13.39 -23.83 -4.94
N PHE A 39 -12.34 -23.97 -5.75
CA PHE A 39 -12.45 -23.73 -7.19
C PHE A 39 -12.81 -25.00 -7.95
N GLN A 40 -13.98 -25.00 -8.59
CA GLN A 40 -14.39 -26.04 -9.53
C GLN A 40 -15.04 -25.36 -10.74
N CYS A 41 -14.44 -25.51 -11.92
CA CYS A 41 -14.97 -24.87 -13.12
C CYS A 41 -16.35 -25.47 -13.48
N PRO A 42 -17.39 -24.66 -13.72
CA PRO A 42 -18.77 -25.14 -13.86
C PRO A 42 -19.04 -25.89 -15.18
N CYS A 43 -18.09 -25.93 -16.12
CA CYS A 43 -18.24 -26.55 -17.45
C CYS A 43 -19.38 -25.96 -18.29
N ASN A 44 -19.76 -24.72 -18.02
CA ASN A 44 -20.87 -24.06 -18.68
C ASN A 44 -20.33 -22.83 -19.42
N HIS A 45 -20.53 -22.81 -20.73
CA HIS A 45 -19.98 -21.79 -21.63
C HIS A 45 -20.22 -20.37 -21.09
N ASP A 46 -21.47 -20.05 -20.71
CA ASP A 46 -21.86 -18.69 -20.31
C ASP A 46 -21.36 -18.28 -18.92
N GLN A 47 -21.01 -19.25 -18.06
CA GLN A 47 -20.61 -19.01 -16.67
C GLN A 47 -19.11 -19.12 -16.45
N ASN A 48 -18.41 -19.90 -17.28
CA ASN A 48 -16.98 -20.18 -17.15
C ASN A 48 -16.13 -18.89 -17.12
N PHE A 49 -16.40 -17.96 -18.03
CA PHE A 49 -15.69 -16.67 -18.08
C PHE A 49 -15.88 -15.86 -16.80
N ALA A 50 -17.13 -15.63 -16.39
CA ALA A 50 -17.43 -14.83 -15.21
C ALA A 50 -16.89 -15.48 -13.92
N TYR A 51 -17.02 -16.80 -13.79
CA TYR A 51 -16.54 -17.55 -12.63
C TYR A 51 -15.00 -17.52 -12.54
N GLY A 52 -14.30 -17.87 -13.62
CA GLY A 52 -12.83 -17.84 -13.66
C GLY A 52 -12.27 -16.44 -13.40
N MET A 53 -12.84 -15.40 -14.02
CA MET A 53 -12.43 -14.02 -13.82
C MET A 53 -12.69 -13.52 -12.39
N THR A 54 -13.76 -13.97 -11.73
CA THR A 54 -14.06 -13.61 -10.34
C THR A 54 -13.00 -14.15 -9.39
N PHE A 55 -12.56 -15.41 -9.55
CA PHE A 55 -11.50 -15.98 -8.73
C PHE A 55 -10.12 -15.40 -9.07
N LEU A 56 -9.90 -14.97 -10.31
CA LEU A 56 -8.65 -14.32 -10.71
C LEU A 56 -8.55 -12.88 -10.17
N LEU A 57 -9.57 -12.04 -10.40
CA LEU A 57 -9.54 -10.60 -10.07
C LEU A 57 -10.12 -10.25 -8.70
N GLY A 58 -11.04 -11.04 -8.17
CA GLY A 58 -11.72 -10.78 -6.90
C GLY A 58 -10.75 -10.62 -5.73
N PRO A 59 -9.88 -11.62 -5.45
CA PRO A 59 -8.87 -11.50 -4.41
C PRO A 59 -7.89 -10.35 -4.65
N ALA A 60 -7.52 -10.08 -5.91
CA ALA A 60 -6.68 -8.93 -6.26
C ALA A 60 -7.35 -7.59 -5.89
N ALA A 61 -8.65 -7.44 -6.14
CA ALA A 61 -9.41 -6.25 -5.78
C ALA A 61 -9.52 -6.08 -4.25
N VAL A 62 -9.78 -7.16 -3.52
CA VAL A 62 -9.81 -7.14 -2.04
C VAL A 62 -8.44 -6.74 -1.48
N LEU A 63 -7.35 -7.33 -1.99
CA LEU A 63 -5.98 -6.98 -1.59
C LEU A 63 -5.63 -5.53 -1.89
N LEU A 64 -6.11 -4.98 -3.02
CA LEU A 64 -5.91 -3.58 -3.37
C LEU A 64 -6.62 -2.66 -2.35
N VAL A 65 -7.87 -2.96 -2.02
CA VAL A 65 -8.65 -2.20 -1.04
C VAL A 65 -7.97 -2.24 0.33
N LEU A 66 -7.58 -3.42 0.82
CA LEU A 66 -6.85 -3.57 2.07
C LEU A 66 -5.51 -2.81 2.06
N GLY A 67 -4.78 -2.86 0.95
CA GLY A 67 -3.54 -2.11 0.75
C GLY A 67 -3.73 -0.60 0.84
N LEU A 68 -4.87 -0.08 0.37
CA LEU A 68 -5.24 1.33 0.53
C LEU A 68 -5.60 1.66 1.99
N PHE A 69 -6.40 0.80 2.66
CA PHE A 69 -6.77 0.99 4.07
C PHE A 69 -5.57 1.02 5.02
N ILE A 70 -4.54 0.22 4.79
CA ILE A 70 -3.35 0.16 5.65
C ILE A 70 -2.38 1.34 5.38
N ASN A 71 -2.58 2.09 4.30
CA ASN A 71 -1.64 3.13 3.89
C ASN A 71 -1.83 4.45 4.67
N ASN A 72 -1.01 4.67 5.70
CA ASN A 72 -1.03 5.91 6.49
C ASN A 72 -0.84 7.20 5.67
N ARG A 73 -0.19 7.13 4.50
CA ARG A 73 -0.04 8.31 3.63
C ARG A 73 -1.37 8.70 2.97
N LEU A 74 -2.24 7.74 2.70
CA LEU A 74 -3.59 7.99 2.18
C LEU A 74 -4.43 8.71 3.23
N TRP A 75 -4.43 8.23 4.47
CA TRP A 75 -5.14 8.88 5.58
C TRP A 75 -4.62 10.29 5.84
N ARG A 76 -3.31 10.49 5.86
CA ARG A 76 -2.73 11.83 6.03
C ARG A 76 -3.15 12.80 4.92
N LEU A 77 -3.36 12.29 3.70
CA LEU A 77 -3.86 13.09 2.59
C LEU A 77 -5.35 13.41 2.78
N TYR A 78 -6.18 12.40 3.07
CA TYR A 78 -7.64 12.53 3.07
C TYR A 78 -8.22 13.17 4.34
N THR A 79 -7.62 12.94 5.51
CA THR A 79 -8.11 13.47 6.79
C THR A 79 -8.04 14.99 6.82
N GLY A 80 -9.21 15.62 6.96
CA GLY A 80 -9.38 17.08 6.94
C GLY A 80 -9.59 17.69 5.55
N CYS A 81 -9.82 16.89 4.50
CA CYS A 81 -10.08 17.38 3.14
C CYS A 81 -11.33 18.30 3.06
N CYS A 82 -12.40 17.99 3.81
CA CYS A 82 -13.61 18.82 3.85
C CYS A 82 -13.42 20.16 4.60
N LEU A 83 -12.38 20.27 5.44
CA LEU A 83 -12.07 21.50 6.17
C LEU A 83 -11.20 22.43 5.31
N ASN A 84 -10.28 21.87 4.54
CA ASN A 84 -9.38 22.63 3.68
C ASN A 84 -9.05 21.84 2.39
N PRO A 85 -9.85 21.98 1.32
CA PRO A 85 -9.66 21.22 0.07
C PRO A 85 -8.34 21.56 -0.63
N MET A 86 -7.73 22.70 -0.30
CA MET A 86 -6.43 23.14 -0.81
C MET A 86 -5.25 22.35 -0.22
N LYS A 87 -5.48 21.55 0.82
CA LYS A 87 -4.49 20.66 1.45
C LYS A 87 -4.11 19.48 0.55
N LEU A 88 -5.05 18.99 -0.28
CA LEU A 88 -4.80 17.89 -1.23
C LEU A 88 -3.96 18.37 -2.42
N CYS A 89 -4.40 19.44 -3.06
CA CYS A 89 -3.72 20.02 -4.21
C CYS A 89 -3.66 21.56 -4.04
N PRO A 90 -2.52 22.14 -3.63
CA PRO A 90 -2.35 23.59 -3.61
C PRO A 90 -2.56 24.16 -5.02
N ARG A 91 -3.17 25.36 -5.12
CA ARG A 91 -3.46 26.04 -6.40
C ARG A 91 -2.21 26.01 -7.31
N GLY A 92 -2.33 25.35 -8.46
CA GLY A 92 -1.30 25.31 -9.50
C GLY A 92 -0.36 24.09 -9.51
N ASN A 93 -0.45 23.15 -8.55
CA ASN A 93 0.47 21.99 -8.50
C ASN A 93 -0.21 20.61 -8.69
N CYS A 94 -1.01 20.46 -9.75
CA CYS A 94 -1.67 19.18 -10.09
C CYS A 94 -0.66 18.02 -10.28
N LEU A 95 0.53 18.32 -10.80
CA LEU A 95 1.61 17.33 -10.99
C LEU A 95 2.18 16.79 -9.67
N GLY A 96 2.23 17.62 -8.63
CA GLY A 96 2.60 17.17 -7.29
C GLY A 96 1.55 16.24 -6.70
N CYS A 97 0.28 16.62 -6.84
CA CYS A 97 -0.87 15.86 -6.35
C CYS A 97 -0.94 14.46 -6.99
N SER A 98 -0.82 14.39 -8.33
CA SER A 98 -0.83 13.12 -9.06
C SER A 98 0.37 12.25 -8.70
N ARG A 99 1.56 12.82 -8.49
CA ARG A 99 2.75 12.07 -8.05
C ARG A 99 2.56 11.43 -6.68
N VAL A 100 1.91 12.12 -5.74
CA VAL A 100 1.63 11.59 -4.40
C VAL A 100 0.63 10.43 -4.49
N LEU A 101 -0.46 10.62 -5.25
CA LEU A 101 -1.46 9.57 -5.45
C LEU A 101 -0.87 8.34 -6.14
N MET A 102 -0.07 8.54 -7.20
CA MET A 102 0.62 7.44 -7.88
C MET A 102 1.57 6.68 -6.95
N SER A 103 2.25 7.38 -6.03
CA SER A 103 3.11 6.72 -5.03
C SER A 103 2.32 5.92 -4.00
N ILE A 104 1.07 6.29 -3.70
CA ILE A 104 0.18 5.55 -2.79
C ILE A 104 -0.34 4.30 -3.51
N ILE A 105 -0.87 4.48 -4.72
CA ILE A 105 -1.43 3.39 -5.54
C ILE A 105 -0.34 2.36 -5.88
N SER A 106 0.86 2.80 -6.30
CA SER A 106 1.96 1.88 -6.63
C SER A 106 2.36 1.01 -5.44
N GLY A 107 2.26 1.52 -4.22
CA GLY A 107 2.50 0.74 -3.00
C GLY A 107 1.39 -0.27 -2.71
N ALA A 108 0.13 0.12 -2.90
CA ALA A 108 -1.03 -0.76 -2.68
C ALA A 108 -1.14 -1.88 -3.74
N CYS A 109 -0.65 -1.65 -4.97
CA CYS A 109 -0.68 -2.63 -6.06
C CYS A 109 0.30 -3.80 -5.91
N VAL A 110 1.21 -3.78 -4.94
CA VAL A 110 2.21 -4.86 -4.77
C VAL A 110 1.54 -6.20 -4.50
N ALA A 111 0.61 -6.27 -3.55
CA ALA A 111 -0.11 -7.52 -3.23
C ALA A 111 -1.01 -8.03 -4.38
N PRO A 112 -1.82 -7.18 -5.04
CA PRO A 112 -2.57 -7.57 -6.24
C PRO A 112 -1.68 -8.16 -7.36
N VAL A 113 -0.53 -7.54 -7.65
CA VAL A 113 0.39 -8.02 -8.69
C VAL A 113 0.99 -9.37 -8.31
N MET A 114 1.38 -9.56 -7.03
CA MET A 114 1.86 -10.85 -6.54
C MET A 114 0.80 -11.94 -6.69
N TRP A 115 -0.45 -11.65 -6.30
CA TRP A 115 -1.57 -12.59 -6.44
C TRP A 115 -1.79 -12.99 -7.90
N LEU A 116 -1.92 -12.03 -8.81
CA LEU A 116 -2.16 -12.29 -10.22
C LEU A 116 -1.01 -13.12 -10.83
N SER A 117 0.22 -12.83 -10.44
CA SER A 117 1.39 -13.60 -10.91
C SER A 117 1.30 -15.07 -10.49
N VAL A 118 1.01 -15.34 -9.21
CA VAL A 118 0.90 -16.72 -8.70
C VAL A 118 -0.30 -17.45 -9.32
N ALA A 119 -1.46 -16.80 -9.37
CA ALA A 119 -2.68 -17.37 -9.94
C ALA A 119 -2.52 -17.72 -11.43
N LEU A 120 -1.88 -16.85 -12.21
CA LEU A 120 -1.61 -17.10 -13.63
C LEU A 120 -0.53 -18.17 -13.85
N LEU A 121 0.47 -18.27 -12.98
CA LEU A 121 1.46 -19.35 -13.07
C LEU A 121 0.84 -20.73 -12.78
N ASN A 122 -0.14 -20.80 -11.88
CA ASN A 122 -0.90 -22.04 -11.66
C ASN A 122 -1.87 -22.34 -12.82
N GLY A 123 -2.53 -21.30 -13.36
CA GLY A 123 -3.26 -21.36 -14.63
C GLY A 123 -4.71 -21.86 -14.57
N THR A 124 -5.15 -22.45 -13.46
CA THR A 124 -6.50 -23.03 -13.30
C THR A 124 -7.64 -22.02 -13.51
N PHE A 125 -7.52 -20.81 -12.95
CA PHE A 125 -8.53 -19.77 -13.12
C PHE A 125 -8.58 -19.23 -14.57
N TYR A 126 -7.42 -19.12 -15.21
CA TYR A 126 -7.29 -18.67 -16.60
C TYR A 126 -7.86 -19.70 -17.57
N GLU A 127 -7.50 -20.99 -17.39
CA GLU A 127 -8.04 -22.11 -18.16
C GLU A 127 -9.57 -22.10 -18.16
N CYS A 128 -10.19 -21.96 -16.99
CA CYS A 128 -11.64 -21.86 -16.88
C CYS A 128 -12.19 -20.58 -17.54
N ALA A 129 -11.59 -19.42 -17.28
CA ALA A 129 -12.09 -18.14 -17.80
C ALA A 129 -12.08 -18.11 -19.34
N ILE A 130 -10.95 -18.45 -19.95
CA ILE A 130 -10.77 -18.38 -21.41
C ILE A 130 -11.58 -19.46 -22.14
N SER A 131 -11.82 -20.61 -21.51
CA SER A 131 -12.64 -21.66 -22.11
C SER A 131 -14.10 -21.25 -22.37
N GLY A 132 -14.62 -20.25 -21.65
CA GLY A 132 -15.97 -19.71 -21.83
C GLY A 132 -15.99 -18.33 -22.51
N LEU A 133 -14.89 -17.92 -23.16
CA LEU A 133 -14.82 -16.64 -23.84
C LEU A 133 -15.45 -16.76 -25.24
N ASP A 134 -16.53 -16.01 -25.47
CA ASP A 134 -17.22 -15.93 -26.76
C ASP A 134 -16.53 -14.91 -27.70
N ASP A 135 -15.24 -15.14 -27.98
CA ASP A 135 -14.45 -14.34 -28.91
C ASP A 135 -13.96 -15.22 -30.06
N ASN A 136 -14.49 -14.95 -31.26
CA ASN A 136 -14.16 -15.67 -32.48
C ASN A 136 -12.65 -15.72 -32.75
N LEU A 137 -11.87 -14.70 -32.41
CA LEU A 137 -10.43 -14.69 -32.65
C LEU A 137 -9.71 -15.65 -31.69
N VAL A 138 -10.11 -15.64 -30.42
CA VAL A 138 -9.52 -16.50 -29.39
C VAL A 138 -9.90 -17.96 -29.62
N VAL A 139 -11.18 -18.24 -29.90
CA VAL A 139 -11.69 -19.58 -30.18
C VAL A 139 -11.02 -20.15 -31.44
N ASN A 140 -10.92 -19.37 -32.52
CA ASN A 140 -10.25 -19.82 -33.75
C ASN A 140 -8.74 -20.07 -33.56
N LEU A 141 -8.08 -19.36 -32.65
CA LEU A 141 -6.67 -19.59 -32.33
C LEU A 141 -6.46 -20.98 -31.70
N PHE A 142 -7.29 -21.35 -30.72
CA PHE A 142 -7.19 -22.63 -30.02
C PHE A 142 -7.74 -23.81 -30.83
N CYS A 143 -8.81 -23.60 -31.60
CA CYS A 143 -9.46 -24.63 -32.41
C CYS A 143 -8.93 -24.74 -33.85
N LYS A 144 -7.81 -24.07 -34.17
CA LYS A 144 -7.21 -24.16 -35.52
C LYS A 144 -6.80 -25.60 -35.84
N ASN A 145 -7.28 -26.12 -36.97
CA ASN A 145 -7.04 -27.51 -37.42
C ASN A 145 -7.54 -28.58 -36.43
N LYS A 146 -8.57 -28.26 -35.63
CA LYS A 146 -9.24 -29.22 -34.74
C LYS A 146 -10.58 -29.67 -35.33
N THR A 147 -11.22 -30.62 -34.66
CA THR A 147 -12.57 -31.06 -34.97
C THR A 147 -13.58 -29.91 -35.00
N MET A 148 -14.61 -30.02 -35.85
CA MET A 148 -15.67 -29.00 -36.01
C MET A 148 -16.40 -28.67 -34.71
N ASN A 149 -16.39 -29.60 -33.75
CA ASN A 149 -17.07 -29.46 -32.46
C ASN A 149 -16.17 -28.77 -31.40
N CYS A 150 -14.91 -28.43 -31.73
CA CYS A 150 -13.98 -27.81 -30.80
C CYS A 150 -14.52 -26.51 -30.17
N PRO A 151 -15.14 -25.57 -30.93
CA PRO A 151 -15.70 -24.35 -30.34
C PRO A 151 -16.74 -24.62 -29.25
N GLU A 152 -17.67 -25.54 -29.50
CA GLU A 152 -18.76 -25.88 -28.58
C GLU A 152 -18.29 -26.66 -27.34
N GLU A 153 -17.24 -27.47 -27.51
CA GLU A 153 -16.71 -28.33 -26.44
C GLU A 153 -15.57 -27.67 -25.65
N LEU A 154 -15.04 -26.52 -26.09
CA LEU A 154 -13.93 -25.80 -25.45
C LEU A 154 -14.23 -25.48 -23.98
N ALA A 155 -15.45 -25.04 -23.67
CA ALA A 155 -15.89 -24.74 -22.30
C ALA A 155 -15.89 -25.96 -21.36
N ARG A 156 -15.87 -27.18 -21.90
CA ARG A 156 -15.84 -28.43 -21.11
C ARG A 156 -14.46 -29.05 -20.97
N VAL A 157 -13.46 -28.50 -21.67
CA VAL A 157 -12.08 -28.97 -21.63
C VAL A 157 -11.46 -28.88 -20.22
N PRO A 158 -11.62 -27.78 -19.44
CA PRO A 158 -11.03 -27.66 -18.10
C PRO A 158 -11.57 -28.64 -17.05
N CYS A 159 -12.70 -29.30 -17.33
CA CYS A 159 -13.39 -30.14 -16.35
C CYS A 159 -13.56 -31.60 -16.78
N ASP A 160 -12.79 -32.03 -17.79
CA ASP A 160 -12.73 -33.43 -18.23
C ASP A 160 -14.08 -34.00 -18.73
N ARG A 161 -14.99 -33.13 -19.18
CA ARG A 161 -16.33 -33.50 -19.70
C ARG A 161 -16.53 -33.24 -21.19
N SER A 162 -15.47 -32.85 -21.89
CA SER A 162 -15.52 -32.61 -23.34
C SER A 162 -15.67 -33.91 -24.12
N LYS A 163 -16.42 -33.88 -25.22
CA LYS A 163 -16.54 -35.02 -26.16
C LYS A 163 -15.35 -35.18 -27.12
N LEU A 164 -14.32 -34.34 -26.99
CA LEU A 164 -13.09 -34.40 -27.78
C LEU A 164 -12.26 -35.65 -27.45
N SER A 165 -11.37 -36.04 -28.36
CA SER A 165 -10.40 -37.08 -28.06
C SER A 165 -9.50 -36.69 -26.88
N SER A 166 -9.00 -37.67 -26.12
CA SER A 166 -8.13 -37.40 -24.97
C SER A 166 -6.88 -36.60 -25.37
N ASP A 167 -6.35 -36.86 -26.57
CA ASP A 167 -5.16 -36.17 -27.09
C ASP A 167 -5.47 -34.71 -27.44
N GLU A 168 -6.56 -34.43 -28.17
CA GLU A 168 -6.97 -33.05 -28.48
C GLU A 168 -7.25 -32.22 -27.22
N ARG A 169 -7.94 -32.83 -26.24
CA ARG A 169 -8.24 -32.18 -24.96
C ARG A 169 -6.96 -31.84 -24.19
N MET A 170 -6.02 -32.77 -24.11
CA MET A 170 -4.74 -32.55 -23.44
C MET A 170 -3.94 -31.44 -24.13
N GLU A 171 -3.92 -31.41 -25.45
CA GLU A 171 -3.26 -30.37 -26.22
C GLU A 171 -3.88 -28.99 -25.97
N LEU A 172 -5.21 -28.88 -25.95
CA LEU A 172 -5.93 -27.65 -25.62
C LEU A 172 -5.62 -27.16 -24.20
N LEU A 173 -5.63 -28.05 -23.21
CA LEU A 173 -5.25 -27.72 -21.83
C LEU A 173 -3.81 -27.22 -21.73
N LEU A 174 -2.87 -27.88 -22.41
CA LEU A 174 -1.47 -27.46 -22.43
C LEU A 174 -1.31 -26.07 -23.08
N MET A 175 -2.04 -25.78 -24.15
CA MET A 175 -2.03 -24.46 -24.78
C MET A 175 -2.59 -23.37 -23.85
N LEU A 176 -3.74 -23.61 -23.21
CA LEU A 176 -4.35 -22.67 -22.24
C LEU A 176 -3.41 -22.40 -21.06
N ARG A 177 -2.81 -23.47 -20.50
CA ARG A 177 -1.84 -23.35 -19.40
C ARG A 177 -0.59 -22.59 -19.81
N ALA A 178 -0.04 -22.88 -20.98
CA ALA A 178 1.13 -22.18 -21.49
C ALA A 178 0.86 -20.68 -21.68
N GLN A 179 -0.30 -20.30 -22.24
CA GLN A 179 -0.71 -18.90 -22.37
C GLN A 179 -0.82 -18.21 -21.01
N SER A 180 -1.43 -18.89 -20.02
CA SER A 180 -1.52 -18.37 -18.65
C SER A 180 -0.14 -18.14 -18.04
N GLN A 181 0.79 -19.09 -18.18
CA GLN A 181 2.13 -18.98 -17.63
C GLN A 181 2.97 -17.90 -18.32
N ILE A 182 2.82 -17.74 -19.64
CA ILE A 182 3.44 -16.65 -20.39
C ILE A 182 2.94 -15.30 -19.85
N LEU A 183 1.63 -15.14 -19.66
CA LEU A 183 1.05 -13.93 -19.06
C LEU A 183 1.55 -13.71 -17.62
N GLY A 184 1.62 -14.76 -16.80
CA GLY A 184 2.16 -14.70 -15.44
C GLY A 184 3.61 -14.17 -15.41
N TRP A 185 4.49 -14.76 -16.22
CA TRP A 185 5.87 -14.29 -16.36
C TRP A 185 5.98 -12.88 -16.94
N THR A 186 5.10 -12.52 -17.89
CA THR A 186 5.05 -11.18 -18.47
C THR A 186 4.75 -10.13 -17.39
N ILE A 187 3.78 -10.39 -16.51
CA ILE A 187 3.45 -9.49 -15.38
C ILE A 187 4.63 -9.37 -14.42
N ILE A 188 5.31 -10.48 -14.09
CA ILE A 188 6.49 -10.46 -13.21
C ILE A 188 7.61 -9.59 -13.81
N ILE A 189 7.96 -9.82 -15.08
CA ILE A 189 9.03 -9.08 -15.76
C ILE A 189 8.68 -7.60 -15.87
N VAL A 190 7.48 -7.27 -16.35
CA VAL A 190 7.04 -5.87 -16.52
C VAL A 190 7.01 -5.15 -15.17
N SER A 191 6.46 -5.77 -14.12
CA SER A 191 6.41 -5.15 -12.79
C SER A 191 7.80 -4.92 -12.19
N ALA A 192 8.73 -5.87 -12.36
CA ALA A 192 10.12 -5.72 -11.92
C ALA A 192 10.84 -4.58 -12.65
N VAL A 193 10.70 -4.50 -13.97
CA VAL A 193 11.29 -3.44 -14.80
C VAL A 193 10.69 -2.08 -14.43
N VAL A 194 9.37 -1.97 -14.33
CA VAL A 194 8.68 -0.73 -13.94
C VAL A 194 9.10 -0.30 -12.53
N GLY A 195 9.22 -1.24 -11.59
CA GLY A 195 9.71 -0.97 -10.24
C GLY A 195 11.14 -0.44 -10.20
N LEU A 196 12.04 -1.05 -10.98
CA LEU A 196 13.44 -0.62 -11.09
C LEU A 196 13.54 0.77 -11.73
N VAL A 197 12.92 0.96 -12.90
CA VAL A 197 12.93 2.24 -13.63
C VAL A 197 12.31 3.35 -12.78
N GLY A 198 11.18 3.08 -12.12
CA GLY A 198 10.52 4.03 -11.22
C GLY A 198 11.40 4.43 -10.04
N THR A 199 12.12 3.47 -9.45
CA THR A 199 13.06 3.72 -8.35
C THR A 199 14.28 4.53 -8.82
N CYS A 200 14.88 4.15 -9.95
CA CYS A 200 15.99 4.88 -10.56
C CYS A 200 15.59 6.33 -10.87
N PHE A 201 14.44 6.52 -11.52
CA PHE A 201 13.93 7.84 -11.85
C PHE A 201 13.66 8.71 -10.62
N LYS A 202 13.07 8.12 -9.58
CA LYS A 202 12.83 8.81 -8.30
C LYS A 202 14.14 9.24 -7.64
N ASN A 203 15.15 8.38 -7.65
CA ASN A 203 16.46 8.68 -7.08
C ASN A 203 17.22 9.72 -7.92
N CYS A 204 17.22 9.61 -9.25
CA CYS A 204 17.84 10.59 -10.16
C CYS A 204 17.19 11.98 -10.07
N ARG A 205 15.86 12.05 -9.81
CA ARG A 205 15.14 13.32 -9.61
C ARG A 205 15.15 13.81 -8.17
N SER A 206 15.86 13.12 -7.27
CA SER A 206 16.03 13.58 -5.89
C SER A 206 16.78 14.91 -5.87
N ARG A 207 16.30 15.86 -5.07
CA ARG A 207 16.99 17.14 -4.83
C ARG A 207 18.11 17.04 -3.80
N VAL A 208 18.26 15.87 -3.17
CA VAL A 208 19.24 15.60 -2.11
C VAL A 208 20.12 14.41 -2.48
N SER A 209 21.35 14.42 -1.96
CA SER A 209 22.31 13.33 -2.14
C SER A 209 21.84 12.05 -1.43
N TYR A 210 22.42 10.91 -1.79
CA TYR A 210 22.06 9.61 -1.20
C TYR A 210 22.26 9.55 0.33
N LEU A 211 23.38 10.09 0.83
CA LEU A 211 23.66 10.12 2.27
C LEU A 211 22.67 11.01 3.02
N GLN A 212 22.36 12.19 2.46
CA GLN A 212 21.38 13.10 3.04
C GLN A 212 19.97 12.49 3.02
N LEU A 213 19.59 11.79 1.95
CA LEU A 213 18.32 11.06 1.86
C LEU A 213 18.24 9.95 2.93
N THR A 214 19.35 9.25 3.16
CA THR A 214 19.43 8.18 4.16
C THR A 214 19.32 8.74 5.57
N PHE A 215 20.01 9.85 5.85
CA PHE A 215 19.86 10.58 7.12
C PHE A 215 18.42 11.04 7.32
N TRP A 216 17.82 11.66 6.31
CA TRP A 216 16.44 12.14 6.36
C TRP A 216 15.45 11.02 6.70
N LYS A 217 15.58 9.83 6.08
CA LYS A 217 14.75 8.67 6.43
C LYS A 217 14.89 8.27 7.91
N ARG A 218 16.11 8.24 8.44
CA ARG A 218 16.39 7.90 9.85
C ARG A 218 15.84 8.94 10.80
N TYR A 219 15.98 10.23 10.46
CA TYR A 219 15.41 11.32 11.23
C TYR A 219 13.89 11.17 11.34
N MET A 220 13.19 10.97 10.22
CA MET A 220 11.73 10.78 10.21
C MET A 220 11.28 9.56 11.04
N GLU A 221 12.03 8.45 11.00
CA GLU A 221 11.72 7.26 11.82
C GLU A 221 11.83 7.59 13.31
N LYS A 222 12.93 8.25 13.73
CA LYS A 222 13.15 8.62 15.12
C LYS A 222 12.20 9.72 15.62
N GLU A 223 11.86 10.68 14.76
CA GLU A 223 10.88 11.71 15.05
C GLU A 223 9.51 11.08 15.36
N ASN A 224 9.04 10.17 14.51
CA ASN A 224 7.76 9.47 14.73
C ASN A 224 7.77 8.62 16.01
N GLU A 225 8.83 7.83 16.25
CA GLU A 225 8.95 7.02 17.48
C GLU A 225 8.87 7.90 18.74
N ARG A 226 9.55 9.06 18.73
CA ARG A 226 9.53 10.00 19.86
C ARG A 226 8.21 10.73 19.97
N PHE A 227 7.60 11.10 18.85
CA PHE A 227 6.29 11.73 18.81
C PHE A 227 5.21 10.83 19.43
N ASP A 228 5.20 9.54 19.08
CA ASP A 228 4.26 8.57 19.63
C ASP A 228 4.46 8.39 21.15
N ALA A 229 5.71 8.23 21.59
CA ALA A 229 6.04 8.09 23.01
C ALA A 229 5.59 9.31 23.83
N LEU A 230 5.87 10.52 23.35
CA LEU A 230 5.45 11.77 24.01
C LEU A 230 3.93 11.94 23.97
N SER A 231 3.27 11.55 22.87
CA SER A 231 1.82 11.63 22.76
C SER A 231 1.13 10.76 23.81
N VAL A 232 1.63 9.55 24.04
CA VAL A 232 1.13 8.64 25.10
C VAL A 232 1.38 9.25 26.49
N GLU A 233 2.57 9.78 26.74
CA GLU A 233 2.89 10.41 28.02
C GLU A 233 1.97 11.61 28.34
N TYR A 234 1.76 12.50 27.37
CA TYR A 234 0.89 13.67 27.52
C TYR A 234 -0.58 13.27 27.64
N ALA A 235 -1.03 12.22 26.94
CA ALA A 235 -2.38 11.68 27.09
C ALA A 235 -2.62 11.13 28.52
N ASN A 236 -1.64 10.39 29.07
CA ASN A 236 -1.71 9.89 30.44
C ASN A 236 -1.79 11.02 31.47
N LYS A 237 -0.93 12.04 31.36
CA LYS A 237 -0.95 13.23 32.24
C LYS A 237 -2.29 13.96 32.17
N LEU A 238 -2.85 14.13 30.97
CA LEU A 238 -4.15 14.77 30.78
C LEU A 238 -5.29 13.97 31.42
N ALA A 239 -5.29 12.64 31.23
CA ALA A 239 -6.28 11.75 31.81
C ALA A 239 -6.22 11.77 33.34
N GLU A 240 -5.03 11.64 33.93
CA GLU A 240 -4.82 11.68 35.38
C GLU A 240 -5.28 13.00 35.99
N ARG A 241 -4.88 14.14 35.40
CA ARG A 241 -5.31 15.47 35.84
C ARG A 241 -6.84 15.61 35.84
N ASN A 242 -7.50 15.16 34.78
CA ASN A 242 -8.95 15.27 34.64
C ASN A 242 -9.68 14.37 35.64
N LEU A 243 -9.24 13.12 35.79
CA LEU A 243 -9.82 12.18 36.76
C LEU A 243 -9.66 12.68 38.20
N LYS A 244 -8.46 13.16 38.55
CA LYS A 244 -8.20 13.73 39.89
C LYS A 244 -9.11 14.92 40.17
N SER A 245 -9.20 15.86 39.23
CA SER A 245 -10.06 17.05 39.38
C SER A 245 -11.54 16.68 39.50
N PHE A 246 -12.00 15.64 38.77
CA PHE A 246 -13.37 15.14 38.84
C PHE A 246 -13.69 14.50 40.18
N PHE A 247 -12.86 13.57 40.67
CA PHE A 247 -13.11 12.87 41.94
C PHE A 247 -12.91 13.76 43.16
N GLU A 248 -12.02 14.76 43.10
CA GLU A 248 -11.79 15.74 44.17
C GLU A 248 -12.72 16.97 44.08
N ASN A 249 -13.57 17.05 43.05
CA ASN A 249 -14.47 18.18 42.77
C ASN A 249 -13.76 19.55 42.73
N ASN A 250 -12.58 19.60 42.11
CA ASN A 250 -11.72 20.79 42.02
C ASN A 250 -11.59 21.29 40.58
N LYS A 251 -11.25 22.57 40.41
CA LYS A 251 -10.93 23.13 39.08
C LYS A 251 -9.57 22.57 38.59
N PRO A 252 -9.48 22.11 37.34
CA PRO A 252 -8.24 21.53 36.82
C PRO A 252 -7.16 22.59 36.60
N ALA A 253 -5.91 22.25 36.90
CA ALA A 253 -4.75 23.09 36.61
C ALA A 253 -4.58 23.30 35.09
N PRO A 254 -4.16 24.49 34.62
CA PRO A 254 -3.92 24.73 33.20
C PRO A 254 -2.78 23.84 32.68
N MET A 255 -3.01 23.21 31.53
CA MET A 255 -2.01 22.39 30.83
C MET A 255 -1.92 22.93 29.40
N PRO A 256 -0.77 23.46 28.96
CA PRO A 256 -0.64 24.04 27.63
C PRO A 256 -0.68 22.92 26.59
N PHE A 257 -1.50 23.12 25.55
CA PHE A 257 -1.54 22.27 24.37
C PHE A 257 -1.33 23.12 23.11
N PRO A 258 -0.75 22.54 22.04
CA PRO A 258 -0.76 23.17 20.74
C PRO A 258 -2.20 23.44 20.30
N ASN A 259 -2.43 24.61 19.69
CA ASN A 259 -3.75 24.97 19.18
C ASN A 259 -4.10 24.15 17.93
N HIS A 260 -5.36 24.21 17.49
CA HIS A 260 -5.84 23.48 16.31
C HIS A 260 -5.04 23.80 15.04
N LYS A 261 -4.63 25.06 14.85
CA LYS A 261 -3.87 25.50 13.68
C LYS A 261 -2.49 24.83 13.62
N ALA A 262 -1.81 24.71 14.77
CA ALA A 262 -0.54 23.99 14.88
C ALA A 262 -0.69 22.52 14.45
N TRP A 263 -1.76 21.85 14.92
CA TRP A 263 -2.07 20.47 14.55
C TRP A 263 -2.37 20.30 13.06
N GLU A 264 -3.12 21.22 12.46
CA GLU A 264 -3.42 21.21 11.04
C GLU A 264 -2.15 21.38 10.19
N GLU A 265 -1.27 22.32 10.57
CA GLU A 265 -0.03 22.62 9.86
C GLU A 265 0.93 21.44 9.87
N ILE A 266 1.20 20.81 11.03
CA ILE A 266 2.11 19.66 11.12
C ILE A 266 1.57 18.41 10.40
N SER A 267 0.25 18.37 10.15
CA SER A 267 -0.42 17.31 9.40
C SER A 267 -0.36 17.49 7.88
N ALA A 268 0.25 18.56 7.37
CA ALA A 268 0.38 18.81 5.93
C ALA A 268 1.32 17.79 5.26
N TYR A 269 1.10 17.55 3.95
CA TYR A 269 1.99 16.68 3.19
C TYR A 269 3.34 17.38 2.93
N TYR A 270 4.42 16.80 3.46
CA TYR A 270 5.77 17.35 3.29
C TYR A 270 6.30 17.18 1.86
N THR A 271 6.79 18.28 1.28
CA THR A 271 7.63 18.27 0.06
C THR A 271 8.95 18.97 0.33
N PHE A 272 10.06 18.28 0.08
CA PHE A 272 11.39 18.86 0.27
C PHE A 272 11.64 20.04 -0.67
N SER A 273 12.09 21.16 -0.10
CA SER A 273 12.55 22.33 -0.83
C SER A 273 14.04 22.54 -0.56
N SER A 274 14.85 22.71 -1.61
CA SER A 274 16.28 22.99 -1.45
C SER A 274 16.59 24.37 -0.87
N ARG A 275 15.58 25.26 -0.80
CA ARG A 275 15.72 26.61 -0.24
C ARG A 275 15.54 26.64 1.29
N GLU A 276 14.94 25.61 1.87
CA GLU A 276 14.62 25.50 3.29
C GLU A 276 15.03 24.10 3.79
N GLN A 277 16.12 24.00 4.54
CA GLN A 277 16.73 22.70 4.94
C GLN A 277 16.02 22.02 6.12
N TYR A 278 14.69 21.94 6.10
CA TYR A 278 13.92 21.20 7.11
C TYR A 278 13.73 19.74 6.67
N TYR A 279 13.80 18.79 7.60
CA TYR A 279 13.59 17.35 7.32
C TYR A 279 12.14 16.91 7.59
N SER A 280 11.36 17.68 8.35
CA SER A 280 9.93 17.41 8.58
C SER A 280 9.12 18.71 8.62
N ILE A 281 7.78 18.59 8.52
CA ILE A 281 6.92 19.76 8.74
C ILE A 281 6.94 20.18 10.21
N LEU A 282 7.10 19.24 11.14
CA LEU A 282 7.20 19.55 12.56
C LEU A 282 8.46 20.37 12.86
N GLN A 283 9.61 19.98 12.30
CA GLN A 283 10.84 20.76 12.37
C GLN A 283 10.64 22.16 11.77
N ARG A 284 10.04 22.23 10.57
CA ARG A 284 9.75 23.53 9.94
C ARG A 284 8.86 24.39 10.84
N TYR A 285 7.81 23.82 11.40
CA TYR A 285 6.89 24.53 12.30
C TYR A 285 7.64 25.07 13.52
N VAL A 286 8.45 24.25 14.19
CA VAL A 286 9.21 24.68 15.39
C VAL A 286 10.23 25.77 15.07
N GLU A 287 10.94 25.67 13.95
CA GLU A 287 12.00 26.63 13.58
C GLU A 287 11.48 27.92 12.94
N THR A 288 10.22 27.96 12.48
CA THR A 288 9.59 29.15 11.87
C THR A 288 8.51 29.80 12.74
N SER A 289 8.05 29.12 13.78
CA SER A 289 7.06 29.67 14.71
C SER A 289 7.74 30.57 15.74
N ASP A 290 7.36 31.85 15.76
CA ASP A 290 7.65 32.73 16.90
C ASP A 290 6.81 32.28 18.10
N PHE A 291 7.40 31.46 18.98
CA PHE A 291 6.83 31.25 20.31
C PHE A 291 7.02 32.53 21.11
N PRO A 292 5.96 33.17 21.66
CA PRO A 292 6.15 34.31 22.55
C PRO A 292 7.00 33.85 23.74
N PRO A 293 8.04 34.61 24.13
CA PRO A 293 8.85 34.25 25.29
C PRO A 293 7.93 34.07 26.49
N GLU A 294 8.17 33.02 27.28
CA GLU A 294 7.51 32.80 28.56
C GLU A 294 7.33 34.14 29.27
N ARG A 295 6.08 34.47 29.64
CA ARG A 295 5.81 35.59 30.54
C ARG A 295 6.51 35.26 31.85
N LYS A 296 7.74 35.75 32.02
CA LYS A 296 8.35 35.92 33.33
C LYS A 296 7.35 36.70 34.18
N PRO A 297 7.04 36.28 35.42
CA PRO A 297 6.20 37.08 36.29
C PRO A 297 6.89 38.43 36.45
N ILE A 298 6.24 39.49 35.97
CA ILE A 298 6.61 40.87 36.24
C ILE A 298 6.33 41.08 37.73
N LEU A 299 7.39 41.13 38.54
CA LEU A 299 7.34 41.73 39.86
C LEU A 299 7.86 43.18 39.70
N GLU A 300 6.98 44.06 39.25
CA GLU A 300 7.03 45.50 39.57
C GLU A 300 6.52 45.65 41.02
N CYS A 301 6.96 46.56 41.88
CA CYS A 301 7.81 47.73 41.74
C CYS A 301 8.39 48.06 43.12
N GLU A 302 9.42 48.89 43.09
CA GLU A 302 10.15 49.53 44.18
C GLU A 302 9.26 50.10 45.30
N THR A 303 9.69 49.93 46.55
CA THR A 303 9.45 50.92 47.60
C THR A 303 10.78 51.51 48.06
N ALA A 304 10.94 52.78 47.65
CA ALA A 304 11.56 53.87 48.38
C ALA A 304 13.08 53.85 48.65
N THR A 305 13.80 54.71 47.94
CA THR A 305 14.87 55.52 48.52
C THR A 305 14.36 56.93 48.78
N SER A 306 14.13 57.28 50.05
CA SER A 306 14.68 58.47 50.72
C SER A 306 14.27 58.49 52.18
#